data_AF-A0A9P5X1B4-F1
#
_entry.id   AF-A0A9P5X1B4-F1
#
_cell.length_a   1.000
_cell.length_b   1.000
_cell.length_c   1.000
_cell.angle_alpha   90.00
_cell.angle_beta   90.00
_cell.angle_gamma   90.00
#
_symmetry.space_group_name_H-M   'P 1'
#
loop_
_entity.id
_entity.type
_entity.pdbx_description
1 polymer ?
#
loop_
_entity_poly.entity_id
_entity_poly.type
_entity_poly.pdbx_seq_one_letter_code
_entity_poly.pdbx_strand_id
1 'polypeptide(L)'
;ASSLIGQSLFLNGGQVIIKGAKAHTGTPQCQWCWKWGHMMGMCCHPAGHCPICSGPHIEANHHSITRCCHSNPKATPPIPPTPADAPCSHIHACINCGNPHAANNWHCPYWHH
;
A
#
# COMPACT_ATOMS: atom_id res chain seq x y z
N ALA A 1 9.92 7.84 30.90
CA ALA A 1 8.58 7.39 30.48
C ALA A 1 8.25 6.11 31.23
N SER A 2 7.12 6.04 31.92
CA SER A 2 6.70 4.83 32.64
C SER A 2 6.30 3.74 31.64
N SER A 3 6.97 2.59 31.70
CA SER A 3 6.71 1.48 30.79
C SER A 3 5.35 0.85 31.09
N LEU A 4 4.45 0.82 30.11
CA LEU A 4 3.14 0.16 30.22
C LEU A 4 3.23 -1.37 30.06
N ILE A 5 4.43 -1.90 29.76
CA ILE A 5 4.65 -3.34 29.59
C ILE A 5 4.37 -4.06 30.92
N GLY A 6 3.55 -5.10 30.86
CA GLY A 6 3.08 -5.87 32.02
C GLY A 6 1.78 -5.35 32.63
N GLN A 7 1.28 -4.18 32.22
CA GLN A 7 -0.02 -3.71 32.67
C GLN A 7 -1.16 -4.44 31.96
N SER A 8 -2.27 -4.60 32.68
CA SER A 8 -3.49 -5.19 32.14
C SER A 8 -4.53 -4.13 31.83
N LEU A 9 -5.28 -4.34 30.75
CA LEU A 9 -6.37 -3.47 30.32
C LEU A 9 -7.53 -4.29 29.79
N PHE A 10 -8.74 -3.77 29.95
CA PHE A 10 -9.95 -4.45 29.52
C PHE A 10 -10.33 -3.99 28.11
N LEU A 11 -10.35 -4.93 27.17
CA LEU A 11 -10.77 -4.72 25.78
C LEU A 11 -11.86 -5.73 25.44
N ASN A 12 -12.98 -5.24 24.88
CA ASN A 12 -14.09 -6.09 24.42
C ASN A 12 -14.59 -7.10 25.48
N GLY A 13 -14.62 -6.68 26.75
CA GLY A 13 -15.04 -7.54 27.87
C GLY A 13 -14.01 -8.56 28.35
N GLY A 14 -12.81 -8.59 27.76
CA GLY A 14 -11.69 -9.44 28.18
C GLY A 14 -10.52 -8.64 28.75
N GLN A 15 -9.85 -9.20 29.77
CA GLN A 15 -8.60 -8.64 30.27
C GLN A 15 -7.44 -9.05 29.35
N VAL A 16 -6.68 -8.09 28.84
CA VAL A 16 -5.47 -8.31 28.07
C VAL A 16 -4.26 -7.74 28.79
N ILE A 17 -3.07 -8.31 28.56
CA ILE A 17 -1.81 -7.85 29.15
C ILE A 17 -0.95 -7.23 28.05
N ILE A 18 -0.46 -6.01 28.28
CA ILE A 18 0.50 -5.37 27.38
C ILE A 18 1.81 -6.14 27.47
N LYS A 19 2.21 -6.81 26.38
CA LYS A 19 3.54 -7.40 26.26
C LYS A 19 4.46 -6.43 25.53
N GLY A 20 5.73 -6.43 25.93
CA GLY A 20 6.76 -5.75 25.17
C GLY A 20 6.90 -6.41 23.82
N ALA A 21 6.68 -5.66 22.74
CA ALA A 21 7.09 -6.05 21.41
C ALA A 21 8.51 -5.52 21.18
N LYS A 22 9.36 -6.30 20.51
CA LYS A 22 10.61 -5.76 19.98
C LYS A 22 10.23 -4.64 19.03
N ALA A 23 10.74 -3.43 19.24
CA ALA A 23 10.59 -2.36 18.26
C ALA A 23 11.25 -2.86 16.98
N HIS A 24 10.43 -3.22 15.99
CA HIS A 24 10.92 -3.38 14.64
C HIS A 24 11.20 -1.96 14.16
N THR A 25 12.43 -1.49 14.33
CA THR A 25 12.99 -0.43 13.48
C THR A 25 13.17 -0.97 12.05
N GLY A 26 12.14 -1.66 11.55
CA GLY A 26 12.00 -1.92 10.14
C GLY A 26 11.99 -0.58 9.45
N THR A 27 12.51 -0.57 8.23
CA THR A 27 12.52 0.65 7.45
C THR A 27 11.08 1.12 7.29
N PRO A 28 10.69 2.37 7.58
CA PRO A 28 9.30 2.78 7.40
C PRO A 28 8.95 2.79 5.91
N GLN A 29 7.76 2.31 5.58
CA GLN A 29 7.14 2.52 4.27
C GLN A 29 6.32 3.80 4.27
N CYS A 30 6.67 4.73 3.38
CA CYS A 30 5.93 5.97 3.21
C CYS A 30 4.54 5.70 2.60
N GLN A 31 3.46 6.13 3.26
CA GLN A 31 2.09 5.95 2.77
C GLN A 31 1.70 6.91 1.63
N TRP A 32 2.54 7.91 1.32
CA TRP A 32 2.32 8.80 0.17
C TRP A 32 2.94 8.25 -1.11
N CYS A 33 4.21 7.83 -1.09
CA CYS A 33 4.90 7.37 -2.29
C CYS A 33 5.13 5.85 -2.34
N TRP A 34 4.73 5.10 -1.30
CA TRP A 34 4.90 3.65 -1.16
C TRP A 34 6.33 3.12 -1.20
N LYS A 35 7.32 4.02 -1.11
CA LYS A 35 8.74 3.65 -1.00
C LYS A 35 9.13 3.37 0.44
N TRP A 36 9.97 2.37 0.61
CA TRP A 36 10.69 2.14 1.88
C TRP A 36 11.81 3.18 2.03
N GLY A 37 12.10 3.60 3.27
CA GLY A 37 13.27 4.40 3.59
C GLY A 37 12.96 5.67 4.37
N HIS A 38 11.69 6.08 4.43
CA HIS A 38 11.29 7.33 5.08
C HIS A 38 9.85 7.29 5.56
N MET A 39 9.55 8.10 6.57
CA MET A 39 8.19 8.34 7.03
C MET A 39 7.47 9.37 6.15
N MET A 40 6.14 9.36 6.21
CA MET A 40 5.28 10.29 5.46
C MET A 40 5.67 11.76 5.64
N GLY A 41 6.00 12.18 6.87
CA GLY A 41 6.43 13.55 7.19
C GLY A 41 7.77 13.99 6.58
N MET A 42 8.56 13.06 6.02
CA MET A 42 9.82 13.34 5.34
C MET A 42 9.72 13.15 3.82
N CYS A 43 8.52 12.90 3.29
CA CYS A 43 8.34 12.61 1.89
C CYS A 43 8.33 13.89 1.05
N CYS A 44 9.14 13.94 0.00
CA CYS A 44 9.13 15.03 -0.97
C CYS A 44 7.90 15.04 -1.90
N HIS A 45 7.04 14.01 -1.82
CA HIS A 45 5.84 13.90 -2.64
C HIS A 45 4.59 14.17 -1.78
N PRO A 46 4.00 15.37 -1.82
CA PRO A 46 2.93 15.78 -0.92
C PRO A 46 1.54 15.19 -1.27
N ALA A 47 1.47 14.22 -2.18
CA ALA A 47 0.23 13.63 -2.65
C ALA A 47 0.29 12.10 -2.65
N GLY A 48 -0.85 11.46 -2.42
CA GLY A 48 -0.99 10.01 -2.46
C GLY A 48 -0.70 9.46 -3.85
N HIS A 49 0.18 8.47 -3.92
CA HIS A 49 0.49 7.71 -5.12
C HIS A 49 -0.18 6.35 -5.08
N CYS A 50 -0.32 5.76 -6.26
CA CYS A 50 -1.00 4.49 -6.41
C CYS A 50 0.00 3.37 -6.06
N PRO A 51 -0.28 2.47 -5.12
CA PRO A 51 0.63 1.37 -4.80
C PRO A 51 0.77 0.36 -5.95
N ILE A 52 -0.20 0.34 -6.89
CA ILE A 52 -0.23 -0.53 -8.05
C ILE A 52 0.72 0.00 -9.13
N CYS A 53 0.51 1.22 -9.61
CA CYS A 53 1.24 1.77 -10.76
C CYS A 53 2.17 2.94 -10.44
N SER A 54 2.31 3.33 -9.17
CA SER A 54 3.10 4.49 -8.72
C SER A 54 2.68 5.84 -9.34
N GLY A 55 1.49 5.91 -9.93
CA GLY A 55 0.95 7.14 -10.52
C GLY A 55 0.48 8.14 -9.46
N PRO A 56 0.33 9.43 -9.82
CA PRO A 56 -0.08 10.51 -8.91
C PRO A 56 -1.59 10.48 -8.61
N HIS A 57 -2.06 9.38 -8.04
CA HIS A 57 -3.45 9.14 -7.64
C HIS A 57 -3.52 8.05 -6.58
N ILE A 58 -4.58 8.00 -5.79
CA ILE A 58 -4.79 6.93 -4.80
C ILE A 58 -5.30 5.63 -5.46
N GLU A 59 -5.12 4.49 -4.78
CA GLU A 59 -5.56 3.17 -5.26
C GLU A 59 -7.04 3.14 -5.70
N ALA A 60 -7.93 3.78 -4.94
CA ALA A 60 -9.37 3.84 -5.25
C ALA A 60 -9.68 4.49 -6.60
N ASN A 61 -8.81 5.37 -7.09
CA ASN A 61 -8.96 6.05 -8.37
C ASN A 61 -8.19 5.34 -9.50
N HIS A 62 -7.60 4.16 -9.24
CA HIS A 62 -6.77 3.48 -10.21
C HIS A 62 -7.55 3.17 -11.50
N HIS A 63 -8.71 2.51 -11.41
CA HIS A 63 -9.51 2.15 -12.60
C HIS A 63 -10.11 3.35 -13.34
N SER A 64 -10.32 4.48 -12.67
CA SER A 64 -10.89 5.68 -13.30
C SER A 64 -9.84 6.56 -13.99
N ILE A 65 -8.58 6.50 -13.56
CA ILE A 65 -7.51 7.36 -14.07
C ILE A 65 -6.59 6.63 -15.06
N THR A 66 -6.29 5.35 -14.84
CA THR A 66 -5.31 4.65 -15.68
C THR A 66 -5.92 4.24 -17.00
N ARG A 67 -5.36 4.77 -18.11
CA ARG A 67 -5.85 4.49 -19.47
C ARG A 67 -5.93 3.00 -19.81
N CYS A 68 -5.08 2.19 -19.19
CA CYS A 68 -4.99 0.75 -19.37
C CYS A 68 -6.10 -0.04 -18.65
N CYS A 69 -6.71 0.52 -17.60
CA CYS A 69 -7.87 -0.05 -16.91
C CYS A 69 -9.19 0.66 -17.28
N HIS A 70 -9.09 1.84 -17.88
CA HIS A 70 -10.21 2.61 -18.37
C HIS A 70 -10.82 2.00 -19.64
N SER A 71 -12.15 2.07 -19.78
CA SER A 71 -12.81 1.68 -21.02
C SER A 71 -12.28 2.49 -22.20
N ASN A 72 -12.07 1.83 -23.33
CA ASN A 72 -11.85 2.51 -24.60
C ASN A 72 -12.93 2.09 -25.61
N PRO A 73 -14.11 2.75 -25.59
CA PRO A 73 -15.18 2.45 -26.54
C PRO A 73 -14.81 2.80 -27.99
N LYS A 74 -13.75 3.58 -28.21
CA LYS A 74 -13.24 3.94 -29.55
C LYS A 74 -12.16 2.97 -30.07
N ALA A 75 -11.74 1.98 -29.28
CA ALA A 75 -10.82 0.95 -29.75
C ALA A 75 -11.54 -0.02 -30.71
N THR A 76 -10.78 -0.69 -31.58
CA THR A 76 -11.29 -1.73 -32.47
C THR A 76 -10.52 -3.02 -32.20
N PRO A 77 -11.10 -4.00 -31.45
CA PRO A 77 -12.43 -4.00 -30.85
C PRO A 77 -12.56 -3.07 -29.62
N PRO A 78 -13.80 -2.67 -29.24
CA PRO A 78 -14.02 -1.84 -28.04
C PRO A 78 -13.47 -2.51 -26.79
N ILE A 79 -12.74 -1.76 -25.96
CA ILE A 79 -12.18 -2.27 -24.71
C ILE A 79 -13.17 -1.92 -23.58
N PRO A 80 -13.81 -2.92 -22.93
CA PRO A 80 -14.66 -2.66 -21.78
C PRO A 80 -13.82 -2.16 -20.59
N PRO A 81 -14.40 -1.38 -19.66
CA PRO A 81 -13.72 -1.00 -18.44
C PRO A 81 -13.44 -2.24 -17.59
N THR A 82 -12.30 -2.28 -16.91
CA THR A 82 -12.03 -3.31 -15.90
C THR A 82 -13.05 -3.15 -14.75
N PRO A 83 -13.81 -4.21 -14.39
CA PRO A 83 -14.70 -4.16 -13.23
C PRO A 83 -13.94 -3.73 -11.97
N ALA A 84 -14.60 -3.02 -11.05
CA ALA A 84 -13.97 -2.47 -9.84
C ALA A 84 -13.20 -3.51 -9.02
N ASP A 85 -13.68 -4.75 -8.99
CA ASP A 85 -13.08 -5.87 -8.24
C ASP A 85 -12.23 -6.83 -9.09
N ALA A 86 -12.11 -6.58 -10.40
CA ALA A 86 -11.26 -7.40 -11.26
C ALA A 86 -9.80 -6.96 -11.17
N PRO A 87 -8.84 -7.90 -11.15
CA PRO A 87 -7.42 -7.55 -11.19
C PRO A 87 -7.10 -6.81 -12.48
N CYS A 88 -6.19 -5.84 -12.41
CA CYS A 88 -5.72 -5.13 -13.60
C CYS A 88 -5.12 -6.13 -14.60
N SER A 89 -5.46 -5.98 -15.88
CA SER A 89 -5.02 -6.88 -16.95
C SER A 89 -3.53 -6.73 -17.31
N HIS A 90 -2.86 -5.71 -16.77
CA HIS A 90 -1.45 -5.46 -16.99
C HIS A 90 -0.62 -5.83 -15.75
N ILE A 91 0.59 -6.33 -16.01
CA ILE A 91 1.58 -6.58 -14.96
C ILE A 91 2.22 -5.25 -14.58
N HIS A 92 2.04 -4.83 -13.33
CA HIS A 92 2.80 -3.71 -12.74
C HIS A 92 4.00 -4.24 -11.96
N ALA A 93 5.11 -3.51 -12.01
CA ALA A 93 6.30 -3.80 -11.23
C ALA A 93 6.27 -3.00 -9.92
N CYS A 94 6.58 -3.66 -8.80
CA CYS A 94 6.73 -3.02 -7.51
C CYS A 94 7.83 -1.96 -7.57
N ILE A 95 7.55 -0.73 -7.11
CA ILE A 95 8.54 0.36 -7.06
C ILE A 95 9.76 0.05 -6.19
N ASN A 96 9.64 -0.92 -5.29
CA ASN A 96 10.68 -1.26 -4.33
C ASN A 96 11.59 -2.39 -4.81
N CYS A 97 11.04 -3.47 -5.36
CA CYS A 97 11.81 -4.66 -5.74
C CYS A 97 11.70 -5.04 -7.23
N GLY A 98 10.85 -4.38 -8.02
CA GLY A 98 10.65 -4.66 -9.44
C GLY A 98 9.80 -5.90 -9.76
N ASN A 99 9.41 -6.68 -8.77
CA ASN A 99 8.59 -7.89 -8.96
C ASN A 99 7.12 -7.58 -9.29
N PRO A 100 6.37 -8.52 -9.90
CA PRO A 100 5.00 -8.31 -10.37
C PRO A 100 3.97 -8.29 -9.23
N HIS A 101 4.03 -7.28 -8.36
CA HIS A 101 3.08 -7.05 -7.29
C HIS A 101 2.99 -5.57 -6.90
N ALA A 102 1.93 -5.19 -6.21
CA ALA A 102 1.76 -3.82 -5.69
C ALA A 102 2.74 -3.52 -4.56
N ALA A 103 3.09 -2.25 -4.36
CA ALA A 103 4.05 -1.81 -3.35
C ALA A 103 3.58 -2.05 -1.91
N ASN A 104 2.27 -2.16 -1.67
CA ASN A 104 1.65 -2.48 -0.37
C ASN A 104 1.46 -4.00 -0.15
N ASN A 105 1.97 -4.86 -1.04
CA ASN A 105 1.84 -6.31 -0.90
C ASN A 105 2.86 -6.85 0.13
N TRP A 106 2.37 -7.67 1.07
CA TRP A 106 3.16 -8.31 2.12
C TRP A 106 4.21 -9.31 1.60
N HIS A 107 4.09 -9.78 0.34
CA HIS A 107 5.11 -10.60 -0.31
C HIS A 107 6.33 -9.79 -0.80
N CYS A 108 6.31 -8.45 -0.71
CA CYS A 108 7.46 -7.65 -1.05
C CYS A 108 8.63 -8.01 -0.12
N PRO A 109 9.85 -8.28 -0.62
CA PRO A 109 10.99 -8.59 0.24
C PRO A 109 11.21 -7.52 1.32
N TYR A 110 11.00 -6.25 0.96
CA TYR A 110 11.09 -5.09 1.85
C TYR A 110 10.08 -5.09 3.01
N TRP A 111 9.00 -5.87 2.94
CA TRP A 111 8.00 -5.99 4.01
C TRP A 111 8.54 -6.67 5.27
N HIS A 112 9.53 -7.55 5.13
CA HIS A 112 10.06 -8.36 6.22
C HIS A 112 11.33 -7.77 6.87
N HIS A 113 11.78 -6.59 6.46
CA HIS A 113 12.98 -5.92 6.96
C HIS A 113 12.67 -4.91 8.08
#